data_AF-A0AAW1RSY6-F1
#
_entry.id   AF-A0AAW1RSY6-F1
#
_cell.length_a   1.000
_cell.length_b   1.000
_cell.length_c   1.000
_cell.angle_alpha   90.00
_cell.angle_beta   90.00
_cell.angle_gamma   90.00
#
_symmetry.space_group_name_H-M   'P 1'
#
loop_
_entity.id
_entity.type
_entity.pdbx_description
1 polymer ?
#
loop_
_entity_poly.entity_id
_entity_poly.type
_entity_poly.pdbx_seq_one_letter_code
_entity_poly.pdbx_strand_id
1 'polypeptide(L)'
;MQILDRMQSLQEAQSIDDRAAMGEDIRPLCGLPLAVKDSIDVAGYPSSAGTPALLGMFPQTSAPLVDAYRSANGIILGKTRMHELSAGATSISPTTANFTAVLNPYNVTHHPGGSSGGSAAGVAARLAPWALCEDTGGSCRLPASASGVLGFRPTLGCYNHGDGLVPASFTRDTVGAAARGMEDLILLDSIVRDSDAMTRANGALLPPGVSCQANVDRGLSFAGMRIGLPMGFWASLDPAIIDVLENATDHMSRAGAEMVPLNLSSVISYGNDHYGGALSGLNYFETPRELSRYLWRHSYNISIMQVYKQINDPIVRSSNLQQLANGVSSPLGSPTDFVDFLTTYRPTLTQRWADAYQAANVSALFYPVWTVPPRPINDVDPYSIGPSGDVVGIETTINTLEDAEATQTSLSVPVGMSTDGLPVGAQFVAPHGQDGLVLSLGLALEKLVGRLDPPPDPPACAGCSAFVQNHVVTFDGVGSPDLSSTSSAYNLYFEGPCRDGGLRTYGQESLWNNLIVG
;
A
#
# COMPACT_ATOMS: atom_id res chain seq x y z
N MET A 1 11.23 4.49 10.21
CA MET A 1 10.99 5.92 9.92
C MET A 1 12.04 6.43 8.94
N GLN A 2 11.65 7.29 8.00
CA GLN A 2 12.58 8.01 7.13
C GLN A 2 13.15 9.24 7.85
N ILE A 3 12.25 10.03 8.44
CA ILE A 3 12.56 11.22 9.22
C ILE A 3 11.80 11.13 10.54
N LEU A 4 12.47 11.47 11.63
CA LEU A 4 11.90 11.61 12.96
C LEU A 4 12.36 12.96 13.50
N ASP A 5 11.44 13.89 13.75
CA ASP A 5 11.78 15.14 14.46
C ASP A 5 11.50 14.98 15.94
N ARG A 6 12.45 14.35 16.64
CA ARG A 6 12.32 14.06 18.06
C ARG A 6 12.07 15.33 18.89
N MET A 7 12.71 16.44 18.55
CA MET A 7 12.57 17.68 19.33
C MET A 7 11.18 18.26 19.14
N GLN A 8 10.72 18.34 17.88
CA GLN A 8 9.37 18.81 17.57
C GLN A 8 8.30 17.92 18.23
N SER A 9 8.39 16.59 18.11
CA SER A 9 7.39 15.69 18.71
C SER A 9 7.34 15.82 20.24
N LEU A 10 8.49 16.01 20.91
CA LEU A 10 8.52 16.24 22.37
C LEU A 10 7.92 17.60 22.77
N GLN A 11 8.14 18.65 21.96
CA GLN A 11 7.54 19.96 22.18
C GLN A 11 6.02 19.94 21.97
N GLU A 12 5.54 19.27 20.92
CA GLU A 12 4.11 19.09 20.66
C GLU A 12 3.44 18.30 21.80
N ALA A 13 4.09 17.24 22.31
CA ALA A 13 3.62 16.47 23.45
C ALA A 13 3.51 17.32 24.73
N GLN A 14 4.56 18.08 25.07
CA GLN A 14 4.53 18.96 26.24
C GLN A 14 3.41 20.00 26.15
N SER A 15 3.18 20.57 24.97
CA SER A 15 2.10 21.53 24.75
C SER A 15 0.71 20.91 24.99
N ILE A 16 0.50 19.67 24.57
CA ILE A 16 -0.75 18.93 24.84
C ILE A 16 -0.91 18.64 26.33
N ASP A 17 0.16 18.22 27.02
CA ASP A 17 0.15 17.98 28.46
C ASP A 17 -0.17 19.26 29.26
N ASP A 18 0.44 20.39 28.89
CA ASP A 18 0.21 21.68 29.54
C ASP A 18 -1.24 22.14 29.37
N ARG A 19 -1.80 21.99 28.16
CA ARG A 19 -3.21 22.30 27.86
C ARG A 19 -4.17 21.42 28.65
N ALA A 20 -3.90 20.12 28.72
CA ALA A 20 -4.69 19.19 29.53
C ALA A 20 -4.63 19.54 31.03
N ALA A 21 -3.46 19.92 31.55
CA ALA A 21 -3.28 20.35 32.94
C ALA A 21 -4.07 21.63 33.27
N MET A 22 -4.32 22.49 32.28
CA MET A 22 -5.19 23.67 32.39
C MET A 22 -6.69 23.35 32.29
N GLY A 23 -7.07 22.08 32.10
CA GLY A 23 -8.46 21.64 32.02
C GLY A 23 -9.06 21.71 30.61
N GLU A 24 -8.25 21.90 29.57
CA GLU A 24 -8.71 21.83 28.17
C GLU A 24 -9.04 20.39 27.77
N ASP A 25 -10.12 20.19 27.00
CA ASP A 25 -10.47 18.88 26.46
C ASP A 25 -9.60 18.55 25.24
N ILE A 26 -8.62 17.67 25.43
CA ILE A 26 -7.67 17.25 24.39
C ILE A 26 -8.14 16.04 23.57
N ARG A 27 -9.37 15.57 23.78
CA ARG A 27 -9.96 14.48 22.99
C ARG A 27 -10.22 14.92 21.54
N PRO A 28 -10.27 13.97 20.59
CA PRO A 28 -10.23 12.52 20.80
C PRO A 28 -8.82 11.91 20.82
N LEU A 29 -7.79 12.61 20.36
CA LEU A 29 -6.46 12.01 20.17
C LEU A 29 -5.55 12.12 21.37
N CYS A 30 -5.71 13.11 22.23
CA CYS A 30 -4.90 13.26 23.44
C CYS A 30 -3.37 13.13 23.19
N GLY A 31 -2.87 13.65 22.07
CA GLY A 31 -1.46 13.58 21.69
C GLY A 31 -0.99 12.28 21.05
N LEU A 32 -1.90 11.40 20.59
CA LEU A 32 -1.50 10.18 19.90
C LEU A 32 -0.64 10.47 18.65
N PRO A 33 0.49 9.77 18.47
CA PRO A 33 1.41 10.03 17.36
C PRO A 33 0.91 9.41 16.05
N LEU A 34 1.09 10.14 14.95
CA LEU A 34 0.83 9.70 13.59
C LEU A 34 2.12 9.61 12.79
N ALA A 35 2.38 8.43 12.22
CA ALA A 35 3.40 8.27 11.20
C ALA A 35 2.79 8.55 9.81
N VAL A 36 3.51 9.25 8.94
CA VAL A 36 2.95 9.72 7.64
C VAL A 36 3.84 9.26 6.49
N LYS A 37 3.29 8.59 5.47
CA LYS A 37 4.03 8.23 4.25
C LYS A 37 4.73 9.44 3.65
N ASP A 38 5.97 9.26 3.18
CA ASP A 38 6.79 10.41 2.74
C ASP A 38 6.25 11.18 1.53
N SER A 39 5.37 10.58 0.72
CA SER A 39 4.66 11.25 -0.37
C SER A 39 3.51 12.15 0.08
N ILE A 40 3.08 12.09 1.35
CA ILE A 40 2.02 12.93 1.90
C ILE A 40 2.67 14.15 2.55
N ASP A 41 2.21 15.34 2.16
CA ASP A 41 2.79 16.60 2.60
C ASP A 41 2.43 16.93 4.05
N VAL A 42 3.45 17.32 4.80
CA VAL A 42 3.35 17.80 6.17
C VAL A 42 4.21 19.05 6.29
N ALA A 43 3.60 20.21 6.54
CA ALA A 43 4.37 21.42 6.78
C ALA A 43 5.35 21.22 7.96
N GLY A 44 6.60 21.63 7.75
CA GLY A 44 7.71 21.45 8.70
C GLY A 44 8.53 20.17 8.52
N TYR A 45 8.06 19.21 7.71
CA TYR A 45 8.80 17.99 7.36
C TYR A 45 9.09 17.97 5.87
N PRO A 46 10.20 17.40 5.40
CA PRO A 46 10.42 17.29 3.97
C PRO A 46 9.50 16.22 3.37
N SER A 47 9.19 16.35 2.08
CA SER A 47 8.44 15.37 1.29
C SER A 47 9.28 14.98 0.09
N SER A 48 10.01 13.86 0.21
CA SER A 48 10.87 13.39 -0.87
C SER A 48 10.21 12.35 -1.76
N ALA A 49 9.06 11.80 -1.37
CA ALA A 49 8.45 10.63 -2.00
C ALA A 49 9.45 9.48 -2.24
N GLY A 50 10.44 9.35 -1.34
CA GLY A 50 11.52 8.38 -1.48
C GLY A 50 12.46 8.62 -2.67
N THR A 51 12.53 9.81 -3.27
CA THR A 51 13.48 10.08 -4.36
C THR A 51 14.56 11.10 -3.98
N PRO A 52 15.84 10.91 -4.41
CA PRO A 52 16.88 11.92 -4.23
C PRO A 52 16.52 13.29 -4.79
N ALA A 53 15.72 13.31 -5.87
CA ALA A 53 15.36 14.53 -6.56
C ALA A 53 14.56 15.52 -5.71
N LEU A 54 13.78 15.00 -4.76
CA LEU A 54 12.92 15.79 -3.87
C LEU A 54 13.44 15.75 -2.43
N LEU A 55 14.65 15.21 -2.22
CA LEU A 55 15.27 15.18 -0.91
C LEU A 55 15.50 16.61 -0.39
N GLY A 56 14.95 16.90 0.78
CA GLY A 56 15.04 18.24 1.39
C GLY A 56 14.06 19.27 0.81
N MET A 57 13.11 18.86 -0.03
CA MET A 57 11.98 19.72 -0.42
C MET A 57 10.97 19.76 0.72
N PHE A 58 10.62 20.95 1.19
CA PHE A 58 9.64 21.16 2.26
C PHE A 58 8.37 21.80 1.69
N PRO A 59 7.21 21.13 1.79
CA PRO A 59 5.96 21.72 1.39
C PRO A 59 5.60 22.91 2.30
N GLN A 60 5.01 23.94 1.71
CA GLN A 60 4.61 25.15 2.44
C GLN A 60 3.38 24.92 3.33
N THR A 61 2.55 23.94 2.99
CA THR A 61 1.31 23.58 3.69
C THR A 61 1.22 22.07 3.84
N SER A 62 0.58 21.59 4.90
CA SER A 62 0.26 20.15 5.01
C SER A 62 -0.87 19.77 4.07
N ALA A 63 -1.03 18.48 3.82
CA ALA A 63 -2.28 17.95 3.30
C ALA A 63 -3.45 18.23 4.29
N PRO A 64 -4.67 18.57 3.84
CA PRO A 64 -5.78 18.91 4.72
C PRO A 64 -6.10 17.84 5.77
N LEU A 65 -5.99 16.55 5.43
CA LEU A 65 -6.21 15.48 6.40
C LEU A 65 -5.17 15.44 7.54
N VAL A 66 -3.95 15.93 7.30
CA VAL A 66 -2.89 16.06 8.32
C VAL A 66 -3.22 17.23 9.25
N ASP A 67 -3.72 18.34 8.69
CA ASP A 67 -4.18 19.48 9.49
C ASP A 67 -5.42 19.12 10.32
N ALA A 68 -6.33 18.28 9.80
CA ALA A 68 -7.46 17.73 10.56
C ALA A 68 -6.97 16.89 11.75
N TYR A 69 -5.97 16.02 11.53
CA TYR A 69 -5.37 15.22 12.60
C TYR A 69 -4.71 16.08 13.70
N ARG A 70 -3.92 17.11 13.30
CA ARG A 70 -3.34 18.07 14.26
C ARG A 70 -4.41 18.84 15.02
N SER A 71 -5.48 19.26 14.35
CA SER A 71 -6.60 19.98 14.95
C SER A 71 -7.37 19.13 15.97
N ALA A 72 -7.36 17.81 15.81
CA ALA A 72 -7.89 16.84 16.77
C ALA A 72 -6.92 16.54 17.94
N ASN A 73 -5.89 17.36 18.13
CA ASN A 73 -4.83 17.23 19.13
C ASN A 73 -3.93 16.00 18.94
N GLY A 74 -3.64 15.65 17.69
CA GLY A 74 -2.67 14.63 17.33
C GLY A 74 -1.27 15.18 17.06
N ILE A 75 -0.25 14.33 17.24
CA ILE A 75 1.17 14.68 17.02
C ILE A 75 1.66 14.01 15.74
N ILE A 76 2.44 14.72 14.92
CA ILE A 76 3.12 14.09 13.79
C ILE A 76 4.45 13.52 14.27
N LEU A 77 4.59 12.20 14.22
CA LEU A 77 5.81 11.50 14.65
C LEU A 77 6.95 11.68 13.63
N GLY A 78 6.59 11.72 12.35
CA GLY A 78 7.53 11.91 11.26
C GLY A 78 7.11 11.18 9.99
N LYS A 79 8.04 11.17 9.02
CA LYS A 79 7.82 10.60 7.68
C LYS A 79 8.25 9.13 7.64
N THR A 80 7.45 8.26 7.06
CA THR A 80 7.76 6.83 6.88
C THR A 80 8.39 6.59 5.51
N ARG A 81 9.28 5.60 5.44
CA ARG A 81 9.88 5.18 4.16
C ARG A 81 8.84 4.53 3.26
N MET A 82 9.10 4.59 1.97
CA MET A 82 8.26 4.05 0.91
C MET A 82 9.10 3.56 -0.27
N HIS A 83 8.50 2.80 -1.17
CA HIS A 83 9.08 2.57 -2.50
C HIS A 83 9.16 3.90 -3.25
N GLU A 84 10.28 4.16 -3.93
CA GLU A 84 10.54 5.44 -4.61
C GLU A 84 9.38 5.81 -5.56
N LEU A 85 8.88 7.05 -5.42
CA LEU A 85 7.74 7.62 -6.16
C LEU A 85 6.46 6.77 -6.11
N SER A 86 6.25 6.02 -5.03
CA SER A 86 5.13 5.08 -4.86
C SER A 86 5.12 3.93 -5.88
N ALA A 87 6.19 3.75 -6.66
CA ALA A 87 6.25 2.84 -7.79
C ALA A 87 6.90 1.49 -7.43
N GLY A 88 6.20 0.67 -6.66
CA GLY A 88 6.63 -0.71 -6.39
C GLY A 88 5.89 -1.39 -5.25
N ALA A 89 5.90 -2.73 -5.26
CA ALA A 89 5.08 -3.56 -4.37
C ALA A 89 5.83 -4.09 -3.13
N THR A 90 7.10 -3.75 -2.94
CA THR A 90 7.96 -4.35 -1.90
C THR A 90 8.53 -3.35 -0.88
N SER A 91 8.71 -2.08 -1.27
CA SER A 91 9.42 -1.04 -0.52
C SER A 91 10.89 -1.34 -0.19
N ILE A 92 11.56 -2.18 -0.99
CA ILE A 92 13.00 -2.47 -0.84
C ILE A 92 13.91 -1.44 -1.52
N SER A 93 13.31 -0.55 -2.32
CA SER A 93 13.97 0.53 -3.04
C SER A 93 14.90 1.37 -2.15
N PRO A 94 16.23 1.35 -2.38
CA PRO A 94 17.15 2.21 -1.65
C PRO A 94 17.01 3.63 -2.21
N THR A 95 16.50 4.55 -1.41
CA THR A 95 16.16 5.91 -1.86
C THR A 95 17.36 6.87 -1.83
N THR A 96 18.45 6.53 -1.12
CA THR A 96 19.78 7.16 -1.22
C THR A 96 20.88 6.17 -0.80
N ALA A 97 22.16 6.48 -1.12
CA ALA A 97 23.32 5.67 -0.72
C ALA A 97 23.47 5.47 0.81
N ASN A 98 22.78 6.27 1.64
CA ASN A 98 22.86 6.21 3.10
C ASN A 98 21.56 5.71 3.77
N PHE A 99 20.53 5.33 3.01
CA PHE A 99 19.28 4.84 3.58
C PHE A 99 19.11 3.34 3.36
N THR A 100 18.84 2.66 4.46
CA THR A 100 18.56 1.22 4.51
C THR A 100 17.13 0.96 4.02
N ALA A 101 16.91 -0.16 3.33
CA ALA A 101 15.58 -0.61 2.94
C ALA A 101 14.66 -0.78 4.15
N VAL A 102 13.34 -0.77 3.90
CA VAL A 102 12.37 -1.20 4.91
C VAL A 102 12.38 -2.73 4.93
N LEU A 103 12.52 -3.32 6.11
CA LEU A 103 12.52 -4.76 6.30
C LEU A 103 11.20 -5.20 6.91
N ASN A 104 10.79 -6.44 6.62
CA ASN A 104 9.61 -7.02 7.24
C ASN A 104 9.83 -7.22 8.75
N PRO A 105 8.94 -6.73 9.63
CA PRO A 105 9.10 -6.88 11.08
C PRO A 105 9.09 -8.33 11.57
N TYR A 106 8.40 -9.25 10.88
CA TYR A 106 8.35 -10.66 11.26
C TYR A 106 9.56 -11.44 10.77
N ASN A 107 10.19 -10.98 9.68
CA ASN A 107 11.42 -11.57 9.16
C ASN A 107 12.27 -10.53 8.42
N VAL A 108 13.38 -10.12 9.04
CA VAL A 108 14.21 -9.00 8.54
C VAL A 108 14.91 -9.27 7.19
N THR A 109 14.86 -10.50 6.66
CA THR A 109 15.36 -10.80 5.31
C THR A 109 14.31 -10.71 4.21
N HIS A 110 13.07 -10.39 4.56
CA HIS A 110 11.91 -10.37 3.66
C HIS A 110 11.41 -8.94 3.41
N HIS A 111 10.70 -8.75 2.30
CA HIS A 111 10.08 -7.46 2.02
C HIS A 111 8.87 -7.21 2.93
N PRO A 112 8.64 -5.97 3.38
CA PRO A 112 7.46 -5.57 4.14
C PRO A 112 6.23 -5.33 3.25
N GLY A 113 6.39 -5.41 1.92
CA GLY A 113 5.38 -5.00 0.94
C GLY A 113 5.43 -3.49 0.66
N GLY A 114 4.67 -3.02 -0.32
CA GLY A 114 4.81 -1.65 -0.81
C GLY A 114 3.63 -1.13 -1.61
N SER A 115 3.62 0.17 -1.92
CA SER A 115 4.74 1.09 -1.69
C SER A 115 4.82 1.73 -0.30
N SER A 116 3.82 1.54 0.58
CA SER A 116 3.79 2.12 1.93
C SER A 116 4.43 1.22 3.00
N GLY A 117 5.52 0.51 2.66
CA GLY A 117 6.15 -0.48 3.54
C GLY A 117 6.56 0.09 4.89
N GLY A 118 7.11 1.31 4.93
CA GLY A 118 7.51 1.94 6.19
C GLY A 118 6.34 2.32 7.08
N SER A 119 5.16 2.59 6.51
CA SER A 119 3.94 2.84 7.29
C SER A 119 3.46 1.56 7.97
N ALA A 120 3.28 0.47 7.22
CA ALA A 120 2.82 -0.80 7.79
C ALA A 120 3.86 -1.41 8.76
N ALA A 121 5.13 -1.47 8.34
CA ALA A 121 6.20 -2.03 9.16
C ALA A 121 6.41 -1.22 10.45
N GLY A 122 6.29 0.11 10.40
CA GLY A 122 6.37 0.97 11.58
C GLY A 122 5.24 0.74 12.59
N VAL A 123 4.01 0.52 12.10
CA VAL A 123 2.83 0.20 12.93
C VAL A 123 2.97 -1.20 13.55
N ALA A 124 3.38 -2.18 12.75
CA ALA A 124 3.64 -3.56 13.18
C ALA A 124 4.74 -3.63 14.25
N ALA A 125 5.85 -2.90 14.04
CA ALA A 125 6.94 -2.76 15.01
C ALA A 125 6.61 -1.83 16.19
N ARG A 126 5.35 -1.38 16.33
CA ARG A 126 4.85 -0.56 17.44
C ARG A 126 5.57 0.78 17.61
N LEU A 127 6.12 1.34 16.53
CA LEU A 127 6.71 2.69 16.52
C LEU A 127 5.64 3.78 16.59
N ALA A 128 4.45 3.51 16.04
CA ALA A 128 3.27 4.36 16.10
C ALA A 128 2.00 3.49 16.23
N PRO A 129 0.89 4.00 16.81
CA PRO A 129 -0.39 3.27 16.86
C PRO A 129 -0.98 3.00 15.47
N TRP A 130 -0.80 3.97 14.57
CA TRP A 130 -1.29 3.94 13.20
C TRP A 130 -0.39 4.79 12.30
N ALA A 131 -0.64 4.71 11.00
CA ALA A 131 0.04 5.52 10.01
C ALA A 131 -0.89 5.88 8.85
N LEU A 132 -0.65 7.03 8.23
CA LEU A 132 -1.17 7.30 6.89
C LEU A 132 -0.32 6.54 5.86
N CYS A 133 -1.01 5.99 4.88
CA CYS A 133 -0.44 5.37 3.69
C CYS A 133 -1.11 5.95 2.44
N GLU A 134 -0.66 5.56 1.27
CA GLU A 134 -1.31 5.91 0.01
C GLU A 134 -1.37 4.65 -0.84
N ASP A 135 -2.54 4.41 -1.44
CA ASP A 135 -2.91 3.23 -2.23
C ASP A 135 -3.26 3.66 -3.67
N THR A 136 -2.38 3.36 -4.63
CA THR A 136 -2.70 3.46 -6.07
C THR A 136 -3.25 2.15 -6.64
N GLY A 137 -2.67 1.03 -6.20
CA GLY A 137 -2.94 -0.31 -6.72
C GLY A 137 -2.83 -1.41 -5.64
N GLY A 138 -2.90 -1.03 -4.37
CA GLY A 138 -2.62 -1.92 -3.24
C GLY A 138 -1.64 -1.35 -2.22
N SER A 139 -1.09 -0.15 -2.43
CA SER A 139 0.02 0.37 -1.65
C SER A 139 -0.25 0.61 -0.16
N CYS A 140 -1.49 0.50 0.32
CA CYS A 140 -1.81 0.36 1.74
C CYS A 140 -2.03 -1.11 2.16
N ARG A 141 -2.73 -1.88 1.32
CA ARG A 141 -3.17 -3.26 1.60
C ARG A 141 -2.07 -4.30 1.51
N LEU A 142 -1.21 -4.19 0.51
CA LEU A 142 -0.04 -5.03 0.27
C LEU A 142 0.93 -5.01 1.46
N PRO A 143 1.43 -3.84 1.90
CA PRO A 143 2.34 -3.80 3.03
C PRO A 143 1.67 -4.16 4.36
N ALA A 144 0.38 -3.85 4.52
CA ALA A 144 -0.38 -4.25 5.69
C ALA A 144 -0.50 -5.77 5.82
N SER A 145 -0.84 -6.46 4.72
CA SER A 145 -0.91 -7.93 4.66
C SER A 145 0.44 -8.55 4.97
N ALA A 146 1.52 -8.08 4.34
CA ALA A 146 2.87 -8.61 4.55
C ALA A 146 3.44 -8.31 5.95
N SER A 147 3.01 -7.21 6.58
CA SER A 147 3.46 -6.80 7.92
C SER A 147 2.47 -7.15 9.04
N GLY A 148 1.41 -7.90 8.76
CA GLY A 148 0.46 -8.39 9.78
C GLY A 148 -0.31 -7.29 10.51
N VAL A 149 -0.70 -6.23 9.80
CA VAL A 149 -1.52 -5.12 10.31
C VAL A 149 -2.70 -4.85 9.38
N LEU A 150 -3.63 -3.98 9.78
CA LEU A 150 -4.74 -3.56 8.94
C LEU A 150 -4.25 -2.57 7.88
N GLY A 151 -4.81 -2.63 6.68
CA GLY A 151 -4.53 -1.68 5.60
C GLY A 151 -5.81 -1.26 4.90
N PHE A 152 -6.25 -0.03 5.12
CA PHE A 152 -7.50 0.50 4.62
C PHE A 152 -7.29 1.43 3.42
N ARG A 153 -7.97 1.11 2.32
CA ARG A 153 -8.17 1.97 1.16
C ARG A 153 -9.61 2.49 1.21
N PRO A 154 -9.86 3.74 1.65
CA PRO A 154 -11.20 4.31 1.60
C PRO A 154 -11.66 4.50 0.16
N THR A 155 -12.93 4.83 -0.02
CA THR A 155 -13.44 5.32 -1.30
C THR A 155 -12.61 6.53 -1.75
N LEU A 156 -12.19 6.54 -3.03
CA LEU A 156 -11.38 7.61 -3.62
C LEU A 156 -12.00 8.98 -3.35
N GLY A 157 -11.21 9.92 -2.82
CA GLY A 157 -11.66 11.28 -2.50
C GLY A 157 -12.24 11.47 -1.11
N CYS A 158 -12.49 10.40 -0.33
CA CYS A 158 -13.04 10.53 1.02
C CYS A 158 -12.01 10.95 2.08
N TYR A 159 -10.72 10.75 1.82
CA TYR A 159 -9.64 11.37 2.59
C TYR A 159 -9.10 12.56 1.78
N ASN A 160 -9.33 13.77 2.28
CA ASN A 160 -8.99 14.97 1.55
C ASN A 160 -7.51 15.32 1.71
N HIS A 161 -6.72 15.04 0.66
CA HIS A 161 -5.32 15.41 0.59
C HIS A 161 -5.05 16.70 -0.19
N GLY A 162 -6.05 17.27 -0.88
CA GLY A 162 -5.85 18.46 -1.74
C GLY A 162 -4.66 18.27 -2.69
N ASP A 163 -3.79 19.28 -2.76
CA ASP A 163 -2.51 19.20 -3.51
C ASP A 163 -1.34 18.67 -2.68
N GLY A 164 -1.60 18.19 -1.46
CA GLY A 164 -0.60 17.72 -0.50
C GLY A 164 -0.20 16.26 -0.66
N LEU A 165 -0.19 15.75 -1.89
CA LEU A 165 0.21 14.39 -2.21
C LEU A 165 1.08 14.40 -3.47
N VAL A 166 2.29 13.82 -3.39
CA VAL A 166 3.14 13.59 -4.56
C VAL A 166 2.46 12.53 -5.43
N PRO A 167 2.07 12.86 -6.67
CA PRO A 167 1.19 12.00 -7.47
C PRO A 167 1.94 10.82 -8.08
N ALA A 168 1.33 9.64 -8.00
CA ALA A 168 1.70 8.45 -8.76
C ALA A 168 0.68 8.16 -9.88
N SER A 169 -0.61 8.36 -9.59
CA SER A 169 -1.73 8.26 -10.53
C SER A 169 -2.91 9.02 -9.93
N PHE A 170 -3.10 10.28 -10.33
CA PHE A 170 -4.09 11.19 -9.72
C PHE A 170 -5.51 10.61 -9.67
N THR A 171 -5.87 9.80 -10.66
CA THR A 171 -7.21 9.22 -10.74
C THR A 171 -7.36 7.94 -9.92
N ARG A 172 -6.31 7.40 -9.30
CA ARG A 172 -6.33 6.18 -8.45
C ARG A 172 -5.80 6.41 -7.04
N ASP A 173 -4.85 7.34 -6.89
CA ASP A 173 -4.16 7.66 -5.64
C ASP A 173 -5.16 7.97 -4.54
N THR A 174 -5.15 7.10 -3.53
CA THR A 174 -6.08 7.18 -2.41
C THR A 174 -5.26 7.15 -1.13
N VAL A 175 -5.25 8.27 -0.39
CA VAL A 175 -4.68 8.26 0.95
C VAL A 175 -5.54 7.34 1.82
N GLY A 176 -4.88 6.41 2.50
CA GLY A 176 -5.49 5.41 3.35
C GLY A 176 -4.82 5.37 4.72
N ALA A 177 -5.10 4.31 5.46
CA ALA A 177 -4.59 4.14 6.83
C ALA A 177 -4.08 2.72 7.08
N ALA A 178 -3.07 2.61 7.94
CA ALA A 178 -2.62 1.36 8.52
C ALA A 178 -2.72 1.43 10.05
N ALA A 179 -3.23 0.38 10.70
CA ALA A 179 -3.42 0.32 12.15
C ALA A 179 -3.27 -1.12 12.67
N ARG A 180 -3.01 -1.27 13.96
CA ARG A 180 -2.91 -2.61 14.60
C ARG A 180 -4.26 -3.24 14.95
N GLY A 181 -5.31 -2.43 15.06
CA GLY A 181 -6.62 -2.90 15.45
C GLY A 181 -7.74 -2.06 14.86
N MET A 182 -8.92 -2.65 14.74
CA MET A 182 -10.05 -2.02 14.04
C MET A 182 -10.55 -0.78 14.75
N GLU A 183 -10.52 -0.75 16.08
CA GLU A 183 -10.89 0.44 16.86
C GLU A 183 -9.96 1.63 16.60
N ASP A 184 -8.66 1.37 16.52
CA ASP A 184 -7.65 2.37 16.20
C ASP A 184 -7.89 2.91 14.78
N LEU A 185 -8.17 2.02 13.83
CA LEU A 185 -8.47 2.39 12.45
C LEU A 185 -9.74 3.23 12.33
N ILE A 186 -10.83 2.83 13.01
CA ILE A 186 -12.11 3.53 13.00
C ILE A 186 -11.97 4.93 13.63
N LEU A 187 -11.19 5.05 14.70
CA LEU A 187 -10.90 6.35 15.31
C LEU A 187 -10.13 7.25 14.33
N LEU A 188 -9.04 6.75 13.73
CA LEU A 188 -8.28 7.51 12.74
C LEU A 188 -9.17 7.95 11.57
N ASP A 189 -9.96 7.03 11.01
CA ASP A 189 -10.91 7.30 9.93
C ASP A 189 -11.86 8.44 10.27
N SER A 190 -12.46 8.42 11.47
CA SER A 190 -13.39 9.46 11.93
C SER A 190 -12.78 10.87 12.01
N ILE A 191 -11.45 10.97 12.08
CA ILE A 191 -10.71 12.23 12.19
C ILE A 191 -10.28 12.75 10.82
N VAL A 192 -9.77 11.86 9.95
CA VAL A 192 -9.16 12.26 8.67
C VAL A 192 -10.14 12.27 7.49
N ARG A 193 -11.30 11.63 7.65
CA ARG A 193 -12.37 11.59 6.65
C ARG A 193 -13.00 12.96 6.45
N ASP A 194 -13.14 13.36 5.19
CA ASP A 194 -13.84 14.59 4.81
C ASP A 194 -15.31 14.26 4.54
N SER A 195 -16.17 14.34 5.56
CA SER A 195 -17.61 14.10 5.42
C SER A 195 -18.31 15.12 4.50
N ASP A 196 -17.68 16.26 4.23
CA ASP A 196 -18.19 17.37 3.43
C ASP A 196 -17.51 17.47 2.04
N ALA A 197 -16.94 16.35 1.57
CA ALA A 197 -16.08 16.23 0.38
C ALA A 197 -16.60 16.90 -0.91
N MET A 198 -17.93 17.07 -1.05
CA MET A 198 -18.56 17.73 -2.21
C MET A 198 -18.16 19.21 -2.40
N THR A 199 -17.50 19.84 -1.42
CA THR A 199 -17.12 21.27 -1.48
C THR A 199 -15.62 21.55 -1.68
N ARG A 200 -14.75 20.54 -1.76
CA ARG A 200 -13.28 20.71 -1.85
C ARG A 200 -12.68 20.01 -3.07
N ALA A 201 -11.45 20.38 -3.45
CA ALA A 201 -10.82 20.10 -4.75
C ALA A 201 -10.86 18.63 -5.24
N ASN A 202 -10.92 17.64 -4.34
CA ASN A 202 -11.02 16.22 -4.69
C ASN A 202 -12.46 15.70 -4.82
N GLY A 203 -13.48 16.50 -4.48
CA GLY A 203 -14.88 16.16 -4.73
C GLY A 203 -15.20 15.98 -6.23
N ALA A 204 -14.35 16.50 -7.11
CA ALA A 204 -14.42 16.24 -8.56
C ALA A 204 -14.00 14.81 -8.95
N LEU A 205 -13.29 14.09 -8.08
CA LEU A 205 -12.91 12.68 -8.27
C LEU A 205 -13.95 11.71 -7.72
N LEU A 206 -14.88 12.18 -6.88
CA LEU A 206 -16.01 11.38 -6.44
C LEU A 206 -16.97 11.14 -7.60
N PRO A 207 -17.40 9.90 -7.85
CA PRO A 207 -18.52 9.65 -8.76
C PRO A 207 -19.78 10.40 -8.28
N PRO A 208 -20.62 10.91 -9.21
CA PRO A 208 -21.85 11.59 -8.84
C PRO A 208 -22.71 10.74 -7.89
N GLY A 209 -23.13 11.32 -6.76
CA GLY A 209 -24.03 10.68 -5.80
C GLY A 209 -23.36 9.81 -4.74
N VAL A 210 -22.03 9.70 -4.72
CA VAL A 210 -21.29 8.98 -3.67
C VAL A 210 -21.08 9.90 -2.46
N SER A 211 -21.45 9.40 -1.27
CA SER A 211 -21.19 10.06 0.01
C SER A 211 -19.96 9.47 0.67
N CYS A 212 -19.18 10.31 1.34
CA CYS A 212 -18.03 9.89 2.14
C CYS A 212 -18.39 9.56 3.59
N GLN A 213 -19.67 9.36 3.91
CA GLN A 213 -20.08 8.90 5.24
C GLN A 213 -19.71 7.43 5.45
N ALA A 214 -18.94 7.15 6.50
CA ALA A 214 -18.67 5.79 6.97
C ALA A 214 -19.46 5.52 8.25
N ASN A 215 -20.69 5.03 8.10
CA ASN A 215 -21.47 4.55 9.24
C ASN A 215 -20.99 3.14 9.62
N VAL A 216 -20.14 3.05 10.65
CA VAL A 216 -19.61 1.77 11.13
C VAL A 216 -20.62 1.13 12.09
N ASP A 217 -21.17 -0.02 11.70
CA ASP A 217 -21.99 -0.86 12.55
C ASP A 217 -21.11 -1.75 13.43
N ARG A 218 -20.94 -1.31 14.68
CA ARG A 218 -20.17 -2.03 15.70
C ARG A 218 -20.85 -3.32 16.17
N GLY A 219 -22.14 -3.50 15.87
CA GLY A 219 -22.93 -4.68 16.19
C GLY A 219 -23.05 -5.68 15.03
N LEU A 220 -22.47 -5.37 13.87
CA LEU A 220 -22.52 -6.25 12.70
C LEU A 220 -21.98 -7.65 13.05
N SER A 221 -22.70 -8.66 12.60
CA SER A 221 -22.31 -10.06 12.68
C SER A 221 -22.45 -10.71 11.31
N PHE A 222 -21.74 -11.82 11.10
CA PHE A 222 -21.78 -12.56 9.84
C PHE A 222 -23.08 -13.35 9.62
N ALA A 223 -23.96 -13.44 10.63
CA ALA A 223 -25.19 -14.23 10.55
C ALA A 223 -26.11 -13.78 9.41
N GLY A 224 -26.34 -14.66 8.43
CA GLY A 224 -27.18 -14.41 7.26
C GLY A 224 -26.54 -13.51 6.20
N MET A 225 -25.27 -13.11 6.37
CA MET A 225 -24.54 -12.37 5.34
C MET A 225 -24.13 -13.28 4.19
N ARG A 226 -24.10 -12.72 2.98
CA ARG A 226 -23.58 -13.40 1.79
C ARG A 226 -22.28 -12.73 1.36
N ILE A 227 -21.17 -13.45 1.48
CA ILE A 227 -19.81 -12.95 1.18
C ILE A 227 -19.31 -13.64 -0.08
N GLY A 228 -19.01 -12.86 -1.12
CA GLY A 228 -18.55 -13.37 -2.40
C GLY A 228 -17.10 -13.84 -2.38
N LEU A 229 -16.82 -14.98 -3.02
CA LEU A 229 -15.48 -15.52 -3.23
C LEU A 229 -15.18 -15.54 -4.74
N PRO A 230 -14.47 -14.52 -5.28
CA PRO A 230 -14.10 -14.51 -6.69
C PRO A 230 -13.05 -15.58 -6.97
N MET A 231 -13.46 -16.73 -7.51
CA MET A 231 -12.62 -17.93 -7.54
C MET A 231 -11.32 -17.78 -8.34
N GLY A 232 -11.23 -16.79 -9.24
CA GLY A 232 -9.98 -16.46 -9.93
C GLY A 232 -8.86 -16.00 -8.99
N PHE A 233 -9.18 -15.24 -7.93
CA PHE A 233 -8.21 -14.78 -6.93
C PHE A 233 -7.86 -15.84 -5.88
N TRP A 234 -8.62 -16.94 -5.86
CA TRP A 234 -8.38 -18.12 -5.03
C TRP A 234 -7.67 -19.23 -5.81
N ALA A 235 -7.45 -19.05 -7.11
CA ALA A 235 -6.68 -19.97 -7.93
C ALA A 235 -5.18 -19.73 -7.73
N SER A 236 -4.39 -20.80 -7.83
CA SER A 236 -2.93 -20.72 -7.81
C SER A 236 -2.41 -19.97 -6.57
N LEU A 237 -2.77 -20.43 -5.38
CA LEU A 237 -2.21 -19.92 -4.13
C LEU A 237 -1.04 -20.78 -3.69
N ASP A 238 -0.04 -20.15 -3.06
CA ASP A 238 1.07 -20.86 -2.43
C ASP A 238 0.50 -21.77 -1.31
N PRO A 239 0.90 -23.05 -1.25
CA PRO A 239 0.44 -23.96 -0.20
C PRO A 239 0.61 -23.43 1.23
N ALA A 240 1.60 -22.57 1.47
CA ALA A 240 1.88 -21.98 2.78
C ALA A 240 0.76 -21.04 3.30
N ILE A 241 -0.17 -20.60 2.43
CA ILE A 241 -1.25 -19.66 2.79
C ILE A 241 -2.67 -20.21 2.68
N ILE A 242 -2.87 -21.35 1.99
CA ILE A 242 -4.20 -21.89 1.68
C ILE A 242 -5.00 -22.17 2.96
N ASP A 243 -4.47 -23.01 3.85
CA ASP A 243 -5.16 -23.39 5.09
C ASP A 243 -5.50 -22.17 5.97
N VAL A 244 -4.64 -21.15 5.94
CA VAL A 244 -4.83 -19.90 6.70
C VAL A 244 -6.04 -19.12 6.17
N LEU A 245 -6.13 -19.00 4.85
CA LEU A 245 -7.21 -18.31 4.17
C LEU A 245 -8.54 -19.07 4.29
N GLU A 246 -8.50 -20.40 4.11
CA GLU A 246 -9.67 -21.27 4.28
C GLU A 246 -10.21 -21.20 5.71
N ASN A 247 -9.34 -21.24 6.72
CA ASN A 247 -9.75 -21.12 8.12
C ASN A 247 -10.47 -19.77 8.41
N ALA A 248 -10.07 -18.69 7.76
CA ALA A 248 -10.76 -17.40 7.88
C ALA A 248 -12.19 -17.46 7.29
N THR A 249 -12.36 -18.12 6.14
CA THR A 249 -13.70 -18.35 5.55
C THR A 249 -14.55 -19.29 6.40
N ASP A 250 -13.93 -20.29 7.04
CA ASP A 250 -14.58 -21.21 7.98
C ASP A 250 -15.08 -20.49 9.23
N HIS A 251 -14.30 -19.58 9.80
CA HIS A 251 -14.73 -18.76 10.94
C HIS A 251 -15.94 -17.89 10.59
N MET A 252 -15.95 -17.24 9.42
CA MET A 252 -17.12 -16.48 8.95
C MET A 252 -18.33 -17.39 8.71
N SER A 253 -18.13 -18.56 8.11
CA SER A 253 -19.19 -19.54 7.85
C SER A 253 -19.82 -20.07 9.14
N ARG A 254 -19.00 -20.41 10.15
CA ARG A 254 -19.48 -20.84 11.48
C ARG A 254 -20.18 -19.72 12.22
N ALA A 255 -19.82 -18.46 11.95
CA ALA A 255 -20.53 -17.28 12.44
C ALA A 255 -21.81 -16.96 11.64
N GLY A 256 -22.15 -17.79 10.64
CA GLY A 256 -23.42 -17.76 9.92
C GLY A 256 -23.39 -17.03 8.57
N ALA A 257 -22.22 -16.69 8.03
CA ALA A 257 -22.12 -16.20 6.65
C ALA A 257 -22.28 -17.36 5.65
N GLU A 258 -22.88 -17.05 4.51
CA GLU A 258 -22.83 -17.88 3.32
C GLU A 258 -21.69 -17.39 2.43
N MET A 259 -20.69 -18.24 2.22
CA MET A 259 -19.59 -17.97 1.30
C MET A 259 -20.01 -18.34 -0.12
N VAL A 260 -20.09 -17.38 -1.02
CA VAL A 260 -20.70 -17.51 -2.35
C VAL A 260 -19.61 -17.46 -3.43
N PRO A 261 -19.23 -18.60 -4.05
CA PRO A 261 -18.32 -18.60 -5.19
C PRO A 261 -18.89 -17.77 -6.34
N LEU A 262 -18.06 -16.92 -6.94
CA LEU A 262 -18.45 -16.15 -8.13
C LEU A 262 -17.27 -15.96 -9.09
N ASN A 263 -17.59 -15.53 -10.31
CA ASN A 263 -16.63 -15.33 -11.37
C ASN A 263 -16.60 -13.85 -11.79
N LEU A 264 -15.43 -13.22 -11.66
CA LEU A 264 -15.19 -11.84 -12.08
C LEU A 264 -14.43 -11.72 -13.40
N SER A 265 -14.21 -12.82 -14.14
CA SER A 265 -13.33 -12.81 -15.33
C SER A 265 -13.74 -11.77 -16.37
N SER A 266 -15.04 -11.54 -16.59
CA SER A 266 -15.51 -10.51 -17.53
C SER A 266 -15.29 -9.09 -17.03
N VAL A 267 -15.33 -8.87 -15.72
CA VAL A 267 -15.03 -7.59 -15.08
C VAL A 267 -13.54 -7.30 -15.15
N ILE A 268 -12.72 -8.30 -14.81
CA ILE A 268 -11.25 -8.23 -14.82
C ILE A 268 -10.73 -8.04 -16.26
N SER A 269 -11.23 -8.81 -17.23
CA SER A 269 -10.86 -8.64 -18.65
C SER A 269 -11.16 -7.22 -19.13
N TYR A 270 -12.33 -6.67 -18.79
CA TYR A 270 -12.68 -5.30 -19.15
C TYR A 270 -11.72 -4.27 -18.52
N GLY A 271 -11.36 -4.44 -17.25
CA GLY A 271 -10.34 -3.62 -16.60
C GLY A 271 -9.01 -3.68 -17.36
N ASN A 272 -8.48 -4.88 -17.57
CA ASN A 272 -7.21 -5.11 -18.25
C ASN A 272 -7.18 -4.51 -19.67
N ASP A 273 -8.23 -4.71 -20.46
CA ASP A 273 -8.32 -4.24 -21.84
C ASP A 273 -8.31 -2.71 -21.96
N HIS A 274 -8.79 -1.99 -20.93
CA HIS A 274 -8.98 -0.54 -20.97
C HIS A 274 -8.04 0.26 -20.05
N TYR A 275 -7.42 -0.38 -19.06
CA TYR A 275 -6.43 0.23 -18.16
C TYR A 275 -4.99 -0.17 -18.54
N GLY A 276 -4.81 -1.17 -19.41
CA GLY A 276 -3.51 -1.69 -19.85
C GLY A 276 -2.87 -2.66 -18.86
N GLY A 277 -3.64 -3.20 -17.92
CA GLY A 277 -3.10 -3.93 -16.76
C GLY A 277 -2.36 -3.03 -15.79
N ALA A 278 -1.56 -3.63 -14.89
CA ALA A 278 -0.87 -3.01 -13.75
C ALA A 278 -0.20 -1.65 -14.06
N LEU A 279 -0.96 -0.57 -13.94
CA LEU A 279 -0.47 0.83 -13.96
C LEU A 279 0.07 1.33 -15.31
N SER A 280 -0.24 0.72 -16.46
CA SER A 280 0.52 0.99 -17.68
C SER A 280 -0.12 2.01 -18.64
N GLY A 281 -1.42 1.94 -18.98
CA GLY A 281 -1.99 2.79 -20.04
C GLY A 281 -2.17 4.25 -19.62
N LEU A 282 -2.92 4.45 -18.54
CA LEU A 282 -3.35 5.77 -18.06
C LEU A 282 -2.20 6.60 -17.50
N ASN A 283 -1.29 5.95 -16.76
CA ASN A 283 -0.17 6.59 -16.08
C ASN A 283 0.81 7.24 -17.08
N TYR A 284 0.92 6.71 -18.31
CA TYR A 284 1.70 7.34 -19.37
C TYR A 284 1.27 8.77 -19.67
N PHE A 285 -0.03 9.06 -19.51
CA PHE A 285 -0.58 10.39 -19.73
C PHE A 285 -0.60 11.24 -18.46
N GLU A 286 -1.15 10.71 -17.36
CA GLU A 286 -1.45 11.51 -16.17
C GLU A 286 -0.22 11.76 -15.29
N THR A 287 0.62 10.75 -15.04
CA THR A 287 1.74 10.87 -14.08
C THR A 287 2.68 12.01 -14.45
N PRO A 288 3.14 12.15 -15.72
CA PRO A 288 4.04 13.24 -16.06
C PRO A 288 3.42 14.63 -15.90
N ARG A 289 2.11 14.75 -16.17
CA ARG A 289 1.37 16.01 -16.06
C ARG A 289 1.16 16.39 -14.61
N GLU A 290 0.67 15.45 -13.82
CA GLU A 290 0.32 15.67 -12.43
C GLU A 290 1.56 15.91 -11.57
N LEU A 291 2.64 15.17 -11.80
CA LEU A 291 3.91 15.45 -11.13
C LEU A 291 4.46 16.83 -11.52
N SER A 292 4.41 17.21 -12.80
CA SER A 292 4.81 18.56 -13.24
C SER A 292 3.94 19.65 -12.60
N ARG A 293 2.63 19.43 -12.50
CA ARG A 293 1.68 20.33 -11.84
C ARG A 293 1.98 20.47 -10.35
N TYR A 294 2.26 19.36 -9.67
CA TYR A 294 2.65 19.34 -8.26
C TYR A 294 3.92 20.17 -8.04
N LEU A 295 4.99 19.90 -8.79
CA LEU A 295 6.26 20.64 -8.69
C LEU A 295 6.05 22.15 -8.89
N TRP A 296 5.21 22.53 -9.87
CA TRP A 296 4.89 23.93 -10.14
C TRP A 296 4.07 24.58 -9.02
N ARG A 297 2.99 23.94 -8.53
CA ARG A 297 2.14 24.49 -7.45
C ARG A 297 2.92 24.69 -6.15
N HIS A 298 3.88 23.81 -5.87
CA HIS A 298 4.77 23.91 -4.72
C HIS A 298 5.98 24.83 -4.94
N SER A 299 6.09 25.46 -6.12
CA SER A 299 7.20 26.36 -6.48
C SER A 299 8.58 25.70 -6.40
N TYR A 300 8.66 24.39 -6.62
CA TYR A 300 9.93 23.67 -6.63
C TYR A 300 10.68 23.95 -7.94
N ASN A 301 11.93 24.40 -7.81
CA ASN A 301 12.79 24.73 -8.96
C ASN A 301 13.46 23.46 -9.54
N ILE A 302 12.64 22.50 -9.97
CA ILE A 302 13.07 21.25 -10.58
C ILE A 302 12.06 20.84 -11.64
N SER A 303 12.55 20.38 -12.79
CA SER A 303 11.71 19.81 -13.84
C SER A 303 11.48 18.31 -13.60
N ILE A 304 10.38 17.78 -14.13
CA ILE A 304 10.12 16.33 -14.12
C ILE A 304 11.26 15.51 -14.72
N MET A 305 11.91 16.00 -15.78
CA MET A 305 13.05 15.31 -16.39
C MET A 305 14.25 15.24 -15.43
N GLN A 306 14.48 16.28 -14.63
CA GLN A 306 15.50 16.23 -13.57
C GLN A 306 15.10 15.29 -12.45
N VAL A 307 13.82 15.19 -12.11
CA VAL A 307 13.32 14.17 -11.17
C VAL A 307 13.63 12.77 -11.71
N TYR A 308 13.19 12.46 -12.92
CA TYR A 308 13.35 11.12 -13.49
C TYR A 308 14.81 10.69 -13.66
N LYS A 309 15.70 11.61 -14.03
CA LYS A 309 17.15 11.34 -14.12
C LYS A 309 17.80 11.05 -12.75
N GLN A 310 17.20 11.53 -11.67
CA GLN A 310 17.70 11.37 -10.30
C GLN A 310 17.03 10.25 -9.52
N ILE A 311 16.01 9.58 -10.10
CA ILE A 311 15.39 8.38 -9.50
C ILE A 311 16.50 7.36 -9.21
N ASN A 312 16.70 6.89 -7.99
CA ASN A 312 17.82 6.01 -7.67
C ASN A 312 17.58 4.55 -8.11
N ASP A 313 16.35 4.10 -7.97
CA ASP A 313 15.92 2.75 -8.29
C ASP A 313 15.91 2.50 -9.81
N PRO A 314 16.63 1.49 -10.32
CA PRO A 314 16.75 1.27 -11.75
C PRO A 314 15.42 0.85 -12.41
N ILE A 315 14.56 0.12 -11.70
CA ILE A 315 13.25 -0.34 -12.21
C ILE A 315 12.28 0.85 -12.24
N VAL A 316 12.27 1.66 -11.18
CA VAL A 316 11.44 2.88 -11.14
C VAL A 316 11.92 3.88 -12.19
N ARG A 317 13.23 4.01 -12.39
CA ARG A 317 13.80 4.93 -13.38
C ARG A 317 13.45 4.50 -14.79
N SER A 318 13.65 3.22 -15.13
CA SER A 318 13.36 2.71 -16.47
C SER A 318 11.88 2.82 -16.79
N SER A 319 11.00 2.44 -15.86
CA SER A 319 9.55 2.56 -16.02
C SER A 319 9.15 4.02 -16.23
N ASN A 320 9.55 4.96 -15.37
CA ASN A 320 9.18 6.38 -15.51
C ASN A 320 9.72 7.03 -16.81
N LEU A 321 10.95 6.72 -17.22
CA LEU A 321 11.50 7.20 -18.50
C LEU A 321 10.74 6.62 -19.69
N GLN A 322 10.35 5.35 -19.63
CA GLN A 322 9.51 4.70 -20.64
C GLN A 322 8.11 5.33 -20.68
N GLN A 323 7.48 5.62 -19.53
CA GLN A 323 6.19 6.33 -19.48
C GLN A 323 6.29 7.67 -20.21
N LEU A 324 7.37 8.41 -20.01
CA LEU A 324 7.57 9.71 -20.66
C LEU A 324 7.82 9.60 -22.17
N ALA A 325 8.53 8.55 -22.62
CA ALA A 325 8.76 8.28 -24.03
C ALA A 325 7.49 7.76 -24.74
N ASN A 326 6.75 6.86 -24.10
CA ASN A 326 5.53 6.23 -24.61
C ASN A 326 4.30 7.12 -24.51
N GLY A 327 4.24 8.06 -23.56
CA GLY A 327 3.17 9.06 -23.49
C GLY A 327 3.07 9.93 -24.74
N VAL A 328 4.10 9.93 -25.60
CA VAL A 328 4.11 10.60 -26.91
C VAL A 328 3.59 9.70 -28.05
N SER A 329 3.57 8.36 -27.87
CA SER A 329 3.33 7.38 -28.94
C SER A 329 2.29 6.28 -28.63
N SER A 330 1.79 6.18 -27.40
CA SER A 330 0.84 5.14 -26.96
C SER A 330 -0.61 5.48 -27.30
N PRO A 331 -1.42 4.51 -27.80
CA PRO A 331 -2.85 4.67 -28.05
C PRO A 331 -3.72 4.70 -26.78
N LEU A 332 -3.13 4.64 -25.58
CA LEU A 332 -3.79 4.92 -24.29
C LEU A 332 -3.20 6.17 -23.60
N GLY A 333 -2.29 6.86 -24.28
CA GLY A 333 -1.53 7.99 -23.76
C GLY A 333 -1.97 9.35 -24.30
N SER A 334 -3.08 9.44 -25.06
CA SER A 334 -3.54 10.72 -25.61
C SER A 334 -4.56 11.42 -24.69
N PRO A 335 -4.75 12.75 -24.81
CA PRO A 335 -5.82 13.45 -24.11
C PRO A 335 -7.21 12.88 -24.37
N THR A 336 -7.46 12.34 -25.58
CA THR A 336 -8.76 11.74 -25.92
C THR A 336 -8.95 10.44 -25.15
N ASP A 337 -7.94 9.57 -25.11
CA ASP A 337 -8.03 8.30 -24.38
C ASP A 337 -8.24 8.54 -22.89
N PHE A 338 -7.59 9.56 -22.32
CA PHE A 338 -7.80 9.98 -20.93
C PHE A 338 -9.23 10.48 -20.67
N VAL A 339 -9.83 11.20 -21.63
CA VAL A 339 -11.23 11.64 -21.52
C VAL A 339 -12.20 10.46 -21.64
N ASP A 340 -11.98 9.55 -22.58
CA ASP A 340 -12.78 8.33 -22.76
C ASP A 340 -12.69 7.45 -21.51
N PHE A 341 -11.51 7.37 -20.89
CA PHE A 341 -11.31 6.70 -19.63
C PHE A 341 -12.22 7.25 -18.52
N LEU A 342 -12.19 8.56 -18.31
CA LEU A 342 -12.98 9.20 -17.24
C LEU A 342 -14.48 9.15 -17.52
N THR A 343 -14.89 9.26 -18.78
CA THR A 343 -16.30 9.45 -19.15
C THR A 343 -17.01 8.15 -19.54
N THR A 344 -16.27 7.12 -19.96
CA THR A 344 -16.81 5.86 -20.49
C THR A 344 -16.27 4.64 -19.77
N TYR A 345 -14.94 4.43 -19.77
CA TYR A 345 -14.38 3.16 -19.29
C TYR A 345 -14.49 2.98 -17.78
N ARG A 346 -14.15 4.00 -17.00
CA ARG A 346 -14.29 3.95 -15.54
C ARG A 346 -15.74 3.78 -15.10
N PRO A 347 -16.72 4.58 -15.55
CA PRO A 347 -18.12 4.36 -15.20
C PRO A 347 -18.63 2.96 -15.58
N THR A 348 -18.21 2.44 -16.75
CA THR A 348 -18.58 1.08 -17.18
C THR A 348 -17.96 0.02 -16.27
N LEU A 349 -16.69 0.16 -15.90
CA LEU A 349 -16.03 -0.77 -14.97
C LEU A 349 -16.72 -0.74 -13.61
N THR A 350 -16.98 0.45 -13.05
CA THR A 350 -17.72 0.60 -11.79
C THR A 350 -19.09 -0.06 -11.85
N GLN A 351 -19.84 0.11 -12.95
CA GLN A 351 -21.14 -0.54 -13.14
C GLN A 351 -21.00 -2.07 -13.23
N ARG A 352 -20.01 -2.60 -13.95
CA ARG A 352 -19.76 -4.05 -14.05
C ARG A 352 -19.46 -4.68 -12.69
N TRP A 353 -18.72 -3.98 -11.84
CA TRP A 353 -18.51 -4.40 -10.45
C TRP A 353 -19.84 -4.42 -9.68
N ALA A 354 -20.64 -3.34 -9.75
CA ALA A 354 -21.95 -3.27 -9.11
C ALA A 354 -22.89 -4.40 -9.55
N ASP A 355 -22.93 -4.68 -10.86
CA ASP A 355 -23.72 -5.77 -11.44
C ASP A 355 -23.25 -7.13 -10.92
N ALA A 356 -21.95 -7.33 -10.72
CA ALA A 356 -21.41 -8.58 -10.17
C ALA A 356 -21.86 -8.82 -8.72
N TYR A 357 -21.84 -7.77 -7.87
CA TYR A 357 -22.39 -7.86 -6.50
C TYR A 357 -23.87 -8.24 -6.51
N GLN A 358 -24.66 -7.57 -7.37
CA GLN A 358 -26.10 -7.80 -7.48
C GLN A 358 -26.43 -9.20 -8.02
N ALA A 359 -25.76 -9.62 -9.10
CA ALA A 359 -26.00 -10.91 -9.74
C ALA A 359 -25.68 -12.09 -8.81
N ALA A 360 -24.61 -11.98 -8.01
CA ALA A 360 -24.27 -12.99 -6.99
C ALA A 360 -25.08 -12.85 -5.70
N ASN A 361 -25.81 -11.74 -5.54
CA ASN A 361 -26.52 -11.35 -4.32
C ASN A 361 -25.59 -11.38 -3.10
N VAL A 362 -24.46 -10.68 -3.16
CA VAL A 362 -23.45 -10.63 -2.09
C VAL A 362 -23.28 -9.21 -1.57
N SER A 363 -22.99 -9.06 -0.27
CA SER A 363 -22.80 -7.76 0.38
C SER A 363 -21.40 -7.18 0.14
N ALA A 364 -20.40 -8.06 0.10
CA ALA A 364 -18.99 -7.73 -0.11
C ALA A 364 -18.28 -8.96 -0.70
N LEU A 365 -17.08 -8.75 -1.22
CA LEU A 365 -16.15 -9.81 -1.62
C LEU A 365 -15.10 -10.06 -0.54
N PHE A 366 -14.58 -11.28 -0.52
CA PHE A 366 -13.45 -11.66 0.31
C PHE A 366 -12.46 -12.53 -0.48
N TYR A 367 -11.20 -12.12 -0.52
CA TYR A 367 -10.15 -12.85 -1.24
C TYR A 367 -8.74 -12.48 -0.74
N PRO A 368 -7.71 -13.28 -1.06
CA PRO A 368 -6.34 -13.06 -0.58
C PRO A 368 -5.77 -11.75 -1.12
N VAL A 369 -4.87 -11.11 -0.36
CA VAL A 369 -4.15 -9.90 -0.82
C VAL A 369 -2.93 -10.27 -1.67
N TRP A 370 -2.17 -11.25 -1.21
CA TRP A 370 -1.05 -11.86 -1.92
C TRP A 370 -1.38 -13.31 -2.25
N THR A 371 -0.84 -13.83 -3.35
CA THR A 371 -0.95 -15.27 -3.70
C THR A 371 0.19 -16.10 -3.12
N VAL A 372 1.21 -15.44 -2.56
CA VAL A 372 2.39 -16.02 -1.91
C VAL A 372 2.62 -15.33 -0.56
N PRO A 373 3.29 -15.98 0.42
CA PRO A 373 3.82 -15.25 1.58
C PRO A 373 4.78 -14.14 1.13
N PRO A 374 5.05 -13.14 1.99
CA PRO A 374 6.17 -12.22 1.75
C PRO A 374 7.42 -13.03 1.40
N ARG A 375 8.19 -12.58 0.40
CA ARG A 375 9.36 -13.30 -0.10
C ARG A 375 10.67 -12.65 0.38
N PRO A 376 11.80 -13.39 0.38
CA PRO A 376 13.11 -12.82 0.65
C PRO A 376 13.41 -11.64 -0.29
N ILE A 377 14.10 -10.62 0.21
CA ILE A 377 14.45 -9.41 -0.58
C ILE A 377 15.25 -9.79 -1.84
N ASN A 378 16.12 -10.78 -1.72
CA ASN A 378 16.96 -11.26 -2.83
C ASN A 378 16.19 -12.05 -3.90
N ASP A 379 14.91 -12.35 -3.66
CA ASP A 379 14.07 -13.13 -4.58
C ASP A 379 13.02 -12.27 -5.28
N VAL A 380 12.95 -10.97 -4.96
CA VAL A 380 11.91 -10.05 -5.44
C VAL A 380 12.42 -8.83 -6.20
N ASP A 381 11.52 -8.30 -7.02
CA ASP A 381 11.58 -7.14 -7.89
C ASP A 381 12.56 -7.22 -9.07
N PRO A 382 12.06 -7.05 -10.31
CA PRO A 382 10.64 -6.87 -10.66
C PRO A 382 9.86 -8.19 -10.69
N TYR A 383 10.55 -9.31 -10.47
CA TYR A 383 9.96 -10.63 -10.46
C TYR A 383 9.77 -11.13 -9.02
N SER A 384 9.14 -12.28 -8.87
CA SER A 384 8.98 -13.00 -7.61
C SER A 384 8.96 -14.50 -7.91
N ILE A 385 9.10 -15.31 -6.86
CA ILE A 385 8.83 -16.75 -6.95
C ILE A 385 7.35 -16.98 -6.72
N GLY A 386 6.67 -17.41 -7.77
CA GLY A 386 5.25 -17.66 -7.82
C GLY A 386 4.82 -18.88 -7.00
N PRO A 387 3.50 -19.10 -6.91
CA PRO A 387 2.88 -20.22 -6.18
C PRO A 387 3.38 -21.61 -6.61
N SER A 388 3.81 -21.76 -7.87
CA SER A 388 4.31 -23.05 -8.40
C SER A 388 5.84 -23.15 -8.37
N GLY A 389 6.53 -22.17 -7.77
CA GLY A 389 8.00 -22.10 -7.74
C GLY A 389 8.64 -21.51 -9.01
N ASP A 390 7.83 -21.02 -9.94
CA ASP A 390 8.25 -20.35 -11.17
C ASP A 390 8.57 -18.87 -10.94
N VAL A 391 9.46 -18.31 -11.77
CA VAL A 391 9.76 -16.87 -11.74
C VAL A 391 8.67 -16.14 -12.51
N VAL A 392 7.94 -15.27 -11.83
CA VAL A 392 6.79 -14.53 -12.38
C VAL A 392 6.92 -13.04 -12.10
N GLY A 393 6.24 -12.19 -12.87
CA GLY A 393 6.13 -10.76 -12.56
C GLY A 393 5.49 -10.56 -11.19
N ILE A 394 6.02 -9.67 -10.36
CA ILE A 394 5.50 -9.47 -9.00
C ILE A 394 4.03 -9.07 -8.98
N GLU A 395 3.56 -8.37 -10.02
CA GLU A 395 2.16 -8.00 -10.24
C GLU A 395 1.22 -9.20 -10.36
N THR A 396 1.74 -10.37 -10.75
CA THR A 396 0.95 -11.62 -10.83
C THR A 396 0.79 -12.30 -9.47
N THR A 397 1.53 -11.82 -8.45
CA THR A 397 1.50 -12.37 -7.09
C THR A 397 0.62 -11.58 -6.13
N ILE A 398 -0.11 -10.58 -6.65
CA ILE A 398 -0.97 -9.68 -5.89
C ILE A 398 -2.37 -9.64 -6.47
N ASN A 399 -3.38 -9.43 -5.62
CA ASN A 399 -4.79 -9.35 -6.01
C ASN A 399 -5.40 -7.98 -5.67
N THR A 400 -4.63 -6.89 -5.73
CA THR A 400 -5.08 -5.57 -5.26
C THR A 400 -5.30 -4.54 -6.37
N LEU A 401 -4.93 -4.90 -7.60
CA LEU A 401 -4.92 -3.97 -8.72
C LEU A 401 -6.33 -3.72 -9.23
N GLU A 402 -7.13 -4.78 -9.37
CA GLU A 402 -8.42 -4.79 -10.04
C GLU A 402 -9.47 -3.97 -9.27
N ASP A 403 -9.50 -4.08 -7.94
CA ASP A 403 -10.42 -3.30 -7.11
C ASP A 403 -9.98 -1.84 -6.99
N ALA A 404 -8.67 -1.57 -7.00
CA ALA A 404 -8.14 -0.21 -7.02
C ALA A 404 -8.45 0.52 -8.34
N GLU A 405 -8.37 -0.18 -9.47
CA GLU A 405 -8.75 0.33 -10.80
C GLU A 405 -10.22 0.74 -10.86
N ALA A 406 -11.07 -0.08 -10.26
CA ALA A 406 -12.50 0.20 -10.12
C ALA A 406 -12.84 1.17 -8.98
N THR A 407 -11.81 1.74 -8.33
CA THR A 407 -11.90 2.68 -7.20
C THR A 407 -12.77 2.17 -6.06
N GLN A 408 -12.82 0.84 -5.86
CA GLN A 408 -13.55 0.24 -4.75
C GLN A 408 -12.88 0.60 -3.42
N THR A 409 -13.67 0.49 -2.36
CA THR A 409 -13.19 0.57 -0.98
C THR A 409 -12.83 -0.82 -0.49
N SER A 410 -11.67 -0.92 0.14
CA SER A 410 -11.13 -2.23 0.52
C SER A 410 -10.29 -2.16 1.79
N LEU A 411 -10.31 -3.25 2.55
CA LEU A 411 -9.57 -3.40 3.81
C LEU A 411 -8.85 -4.73 3.82
N SER A 412 -7.52 -4.65 3.83
CA SER A 412 -6.65 -5.76 4.17
C SER A 412 -6.71 -6.02 5.67
N VAL A 413 -7.01 -7.27 6.02
CA VAL A 413 -7.11 -7.77 7.40
C VAL A 413 -6.16 -8.96 7.58
N PRO A 414 -5.35 -8.99 8.65
CA PRO A 414 -4.60 -10.18 9.00
C PRO A 414 -5.53 -11.34 9.34
N VAL A 415 -5.28 -12.52 8.76
CA VAL A 415 -6.11 -13.72 8.96
C VAL A 415 -5.37 -14.89 9.59
N GLY A 416 -4.04 -14.78 9.71
CA GLY A 416 -3.21 -15.75 10.39
C GLY A 416 -1.75 -15.64 9.98
N MET A 417 -1.00 -16.70 10.24
CA MET A 417 0.41 -16.84 9.90
C MET A 417 0.58 -18.01 8.94
N SER A 418 1.41 -17.85 7.92
CA SER A 418 1.82 -18.93 7.02
C SER A 418 2.59 -20.00 7.79
N THR A 419 2.79 -21.16 7.17
CA THR A 419 3.63 -22.23 7.72
C THR A 419 5.07 -21.79 8.00
N ASP A 420 5.54 -20.74 7.32
CA ASP A 420 6.88 -20.18 7.45
C ASP A 420 6.96 -19.04 8.49
N GLY A 421 5.87 -18.80 9.23
CA GLY A 421 5.83 -17.79 10.29
C GLY A 421 5.74 -16.36 9.78
N LEU A 422 5.18 -16.14 8.59
CA LEU A 422 4.93 -14.81 8.03
C LEU A 422 3.44 -14.48 8.06
N PRO A 423 3.05 -13.21 8.27
CA PRO A 423 1.65 -12.83 8.22
C PRO A 423 0.98 -13.12 6.88
N VAL A 424 -0.28 -13.55 6.94
CA VAL A 424 -1.16 -13.72 5.79
C VAL A 424 -2.34 -12.77 5.97
N GLY A 425 -2.59 -11.95 4.96
CA GLY A 425 -3.74 -11.06 4.91
C GLY A 425 -4.70 -11.40 3.76
N ALA A 426 -5.98 -11.31 4.06
CA ALA A 426 -7.07 -11.30 3.08
C ALA A 426 -7.70 -9.90 3.06
N GLN A 427 -8.56 -9.62 2.10
CA GLN A 427 -9.24 -8.33 2.01
C GLN A 427 -10.74 -8.47 1.86
N PHE A 428 -11.45 -7.58 2.55
CA PHE A 428 -12.83 -7.26 2.21
C PHE A 428 -12.83 -6.17 1.14
N VAL A 429 -13.62 -6.37 0.10
CA VAL A 429 -13.89 -5.34 -0.92
C VAL A 429 -15.39 -5.16 -1.00
N ALA A 430 -15.86 -3.94 -0.71
CA ALA A 430 -17.28 -3.61 -0.77
C ALA A 430 -17.57 -2.73 -1.97
N PRO A 431 -18.85 -2.63 -2.37
CA PRO A 431 -19.26 -1.67 -3.39
C PRO A 431 -18.78 -0.25 -3.05
N HIS A 432 -18.46 0.50 -4.10
CA HIS A 432 -18.03 1.90 -4.02
C HIS A 432 -18.88 2.73 -3.05
N GLY A 433 -18.23 3.51 -2.16
CA GLY A 433 -18.91 4.32 -1.15
C GLY A 433 -19.33 3.56 0.11
N GLN A 434 -19.19 2.23 0.17
CA GLN A 434 -19.54 1.44 1.35
C GLN A 434 -18.38 1.26 2.34
N ASP A 435 -17.65 2.35 2.62
CA ASP A 435 -16.52 2.35 3.57
C ASP A 435 -16.95 1.83 4.95
N GLY A 436 -18.13 2.27 5.42
CA GLY A 436 -18.70 1.82 6.69
C GLY A 436 -18.93 0.30 6.74
N LEU A 437 -19.34 -0.32 5.63
CA LEU A 437 -19.52 -1.78 5.56
C LEU A 437 -18.18 -2.50 5.67
N VAL A 438 -17.16 -2.05 4.93
CA VAL A 438 -15.81 -2.65 4.99
C VAL A 438 -15.24 -2.58 6.41
N LEU A 439 -15.34 -1.42 7.06
CA LEU A 439 -14.88 -1.25 8.44
C LEU A 439 -15.67 -2.12 9.43
N SER A 440 -16.99 -2.26 9.23
CA SER A 440 -17.83 -3.12 10.07
C SER A 440 -17.49 -4.60 9.91
N LEU A 441 -17.25 -5.05 8.67
CA LEU A 441 -16.80 -6.42 8.35
C LEU A 441 -15.43 -6.72 8.96
N GLY A 442 -14.48 -5.79 8.85
CA GLY A 442 -13.17 -5.90 9.48
C GLY A 442 -13.26 -6.03 11.00
N LEU A 443 -14.08 -5.20 11.64
CA LEU A 443 -14.32 -5.26 13.09
C LEU A 443 -15.00 -6.57 13.51
N ALA A 444 -15.96 -7.06 12.73
CA ALA A 444 -16.60 -8.34 12.97
C ALA A 444 -15.61 -9.50 12.86
N LEU A 445 -14.73 -9.48 11.84
CA LEU A 445 -13.71 -10.52 11.67
C LEU A 445 -12.67 -10.48 12.78
N GLU A 446 -12.15 -9.30 13.15
CA GLU A 446 -11.19 -9.15 14.26
C GLU A 446 -11.75 -9.73 15.57
N LYS A 447 -13.06 -9.59 15.83
CA LYS A 447 -13.72 -10.21 17.01
C LYS A 447 -13.76 -11.75 16.93
N LEU A 448 -13.81 -12.33 15.73
CA LEU A 448 -13.83 -13.78 15.53
C LEU A 448 -12.43 -14.39 15.59
N VAL A 449 -11.45 -13.76 14.95
CA VAL A 449 -10.11 -14.35 14.73
C VAL A 449 -9.03 -13.74 15.60
N GLY A 450 -9.31 -12.63 16.27
CA GLY A 450 -8.35 -11.89 17.08
C GLY A 450 -7.39 -11.05 16.25
N ARG A 451 -6.31 -10.60 16.90
CA ARG A 451 -5.19 -9.89 16.29
C ARG A 451 -3.97 -10.79 16.28
N LEU A 452 -3.08 -10.61 15.32
CA LEU A 452 -1.77 -11.27 15.33
C LEU A 452 -0.94 -10.79 16.53
N ASP A 453 -0.12 -11.69 17.05
CA ASP A 453 0.90 -11.35 18.03
C ASP A 453 1.90 -10.35 17.45
N PRO A 454 2.53 -9.51 18.29
CA PRO A 454 3.59 -8.64 17.80
C PRO A 454 4.69 -9.43 17.09
N PRO A 455 5.38 -8.79 16.13
CA PRO A 455 6.61 -9.35 15.60
C PRO A 455 7.60 -9.67 16.73
N PRO A 456 8.47 -10.69 16.55
CA PRO A 456 9.52 -10.97 17.51
C PRO A 456 10.41 -9.74 17.69
N ASP A 457 10.99 -9.58 18.87
CA ASP A 457 11.98 -8.53 19.09
C ASP A 457 13.06 -8.62 18.00
N PRO A 458 13.41 -7.51 17.34
CA PRO A 458 14.47 -7.53 16.35
C PRO A 458 15.72 -8.10 17.02
N PRO A 459 16.50 -8.96 16.33
CA PRO A 459 17.67 -9.58 16.93
C PRO A 459 18.53 -8.48 17.57
N ALA A 460 18.75 -8.60 18.88
CA ALA A 460 19.48 -7.63 19.68
C ALA A 460 20.94 -7.57 19.20
N CYS A 461 21.19 -6.77 18.18
CA CYS A 461 22.50 -6.59 17.59
C CYS A 461 22.88 -5.13 17.73
N ALA A 462 23.36 -4.75 18.90
CA ALA A 462 23.99 -3.46 19.10
C ALA A 462 25.17 -3.34 18.10
N GLY A 463 25.01 -2.55 17.06
CA GLY A 463 26.03 -2.33 16.02
C GLY A 463 25.87 -3.13 14.72
N CYS A 464 24.79 -3.92 14.54
CA CYS A 464 24.47 -4.52 13.24
C CYS A 464 23.61 -3.58 12.41
N SER A 465 24.02 -3.31 11.17
CA SER A 465 23.31 -2.48 10.20
C SER A 465 22.96 -3.32 8.98
N ALA A 466 21.69 -3.29 8.58
CA ALA A 466 21.26 -3.90 7.32
C ALA A 466 21.24 -2.84 6.22
N PHE A 467 21.74 -3.14 5.03
CA PHE A 467 21.63 -2.26 3.87
C PHE A 467 21.32 -3.05 2.61
N VAL A 468 20.68 -2.38 1.66
CA VAL A 468 20.33 -2.96 0.38
C VAL A 468 21.14 -2.27 -0.70
N GLN A 469 21.77 -3.05 -1.56
CA GLN A 469 22.53 -2.56 -2.70
C GLN A 469 21.80 -2.91 -3.99
N ASN A 470 21.69 -1.93 -4.90
CA ASN A 470 21.23 -2.18 -6.27
C ASN A 470 22.22 -3.09 -6.99
N HIS A 471 21.71 -4.14 -7.61
CA HIS A 471 22.44 -4.96 -8.56
C HIS A 471 22.12 -4.49 -9.99
N VAL A 472 23.08 -4.62 -10.91
CA VAL A 472 22.82 -4.33 -12.32
C VAL A 472 22.01 -5.48 -12.88
N VAL A 473 20.72 -5.24 -13.13
CA VAL A 473 19.90 -6.18 -13.87
C VAL A 473 20.06 -5.89 -15.36
N THR A 474 20.52 -6.87 -16.11
CA THR A 474 20.54 -6.80 -17.58
C THR A 474 19.11 -6.93 -18.09
N PHE A 475 18.74 -6.10 -19.07
CA PHE A 475 17.44 -6.18 -19.73
C PHE A 475 17.62 -6.82 -21.11
N ASP A 476 16.63 -7.63 -21.52
CA ASP A 476 16.58 -8.40 -22.77
C ASP A 476 16.47 -7.56 -24.06
N GLY A 477 16.62 -6.23 -23.94
CA GLY A 477 16.53 -5.29 -25.05
C GLY A 477 15.11 -4.77 -25.34
N VAL A 478 14.06 -5.34 -24.73
CA VAL A 478 12.69 -4.76 -24.77
C VAL A 478 12.27 -4.12 -23.45
N GLY A 479 13.20 -4.01 -22.50
CA GLY A 479 12.94 -3.44 -21.18
C GLY A 479 12.41 -4.44 -20.17
N SER A 480 12.44 -5.75 -20.48
CA SER A 480 12.20 -6.81 -19.50
C SER A 480 13.54 -7.35 -18.97
N PRO A 481 13.69 -7.57 -17.67
CA PRO A 481 14.96 -8.07 -17.15
C PRO A 481 15.25 -9.52 -17.56
N ASP A 482 16.53 -9.80 -17.78
CA ASP A 482 17.06 -11.10 -18.17
C ASP A 482 17.02 -12.06 -16.98
N LEU A 483 16.07 -13.00 -17.06
CA LEU A 483 15.80 -14.04 -16.07
C LEU A 483 16.98 -14.99 -15.80
N SER A 484 18.05 -14.95 -16.61
CA SER A 484 19.20 -15.83 -16.45
C SER A 484 20.19 -15.41 -15.37
N SER A 485 20.09 -14.18 -14.82
CA SER A 485 21.08 -13.65 -13.87
C SER A 485 20.67 -13.67 -12.40
N THR A 486 19.44 -13.27 -12.04
CA THR A 486 18.79 -13.31 -10.70
C THR A 486 17.31 -12.91 -10.84
N SER A 487 16.43 -13.22 -9.88
CA SER A 487 15.05 -12.69 -9.86
C SER A 487 14.92 -11.31 -9.19
N SER A 488 15.99 -10.81 -8.57
CA SER A 488 15.98 -9.55 -7.81
C SER A 488 16.97 -8.51 -8.35
N ALA A 489 16.53 -7.25 -8.36
CA ALA A 489 17.40 -6.09 -8.58
C ALA A 489 18.21 -5.67 -7.35
N TYR A 490 18.12 -6.41 -6.23
CA TYR A 490 18.65 -5.98 -4.95
C TYR A 490 19.36 -7.12 -4.22
N ASN A 491 20.40 -6.76 -3.46
CA ASN A 491 21.02 -7.66 -2.50
C ASN A 491 20.93 -7.06 -1.09
N LEU A 492 20.48 -7.86 -0.13
CA LEU A 492 20.48 -7.51 1.29
C LEU A 492 21.79 -7.94 1.94
N TYR A 493 22.44 -6.99 2.61
CA TYR A 493 23.65 -7.20 3.39
C TYR A 493 23.45 -6.81 4.84
N PHE A 494 24.19 -7.47 5.72
CA PHE A 494 24.28 -7.13 7.13
C PHE A 494 25.75 -6.87 7.48
N GLU A 495 26.03 -5.75 8.12
CA GLU A 495 27.36 -5.33 8.58
C GLU A 495 27.38 -5.18 10.10
N GLY A 496 28.46 -5.62 10.75
CA GLY A 496 28.66 -5.53 12.21
C GLY A 496 28.47 -6.85 12.96
N PRO A 497 28.46 -6.85 14.31
CA PRO A 497 28.31 -8.04 15.14
C PRO A 497 26.85 -8.52 15.16
N CYS A 498 26.36 -8.97 14.01
CA CYS A 498 25.05 -9.57 13.88
C CYS A 498 25.09 -10.94 14.58
N ARG A 499 24.12 -11.25 15.45
CA ARG A 499 24.05 -12.56 16.11
C ARG A 499 23.89 -13.63 15.04
N ASP A 500 24.91 -14.50 14.94
CA ASP A 500 24.88 -15.72 14.15
C ASP A 500 23.75 -16.64 14.65
N GLY A 501 22.59 -16.50 14.01
CA GLY A 501 21.44 -17.41 14.11
C GLY A 501 21.17 -18.15 12.80
N GLY A 502 22.14 -18.20 11.88
CA GLY A 502 22.03 -18.99 10.64
C GLY A 502 21.83 -18.22 9.33
N LEU A 503 22.04 -16.91 9.30
CA LEU A 503 22.00 -16.16 8.04
C LEU A 503 23.39 -16.15 7.41
N ARG A 504 23.65 -17.20 6.61
CA ARG A 504 24.78 -17.20 5.67
C ARG A 504 24.67 -15.94 4.81
N THR A 505 25.79 -15.29 4.58
CA THR A 505 25.97 -14.42 3.42
C THR A 505 25.40 -15.14 2.21
N TYR A 506 24.26 -14.69 1.68
CA TYR A 506 23.81 -15.04 0.32
C TYR A 506 24.68 -14.25 -0.66
N GLY A 507 25.99 -14.44 -0.56
CA GLY A 507 26.97 -14.04 -1.55
C GLY A 507 27.22 -15.25 -2.44
N GLN A 508 26.64 -15.24 -3.63
CA GLN A 508 27.09 -15.95 -4.82
C GLN A 508 27.11 -17.50 -4.92
N GLU A 509 26.70 -18.31 -3.94
CA GLU A 509 26.85 -19.79 -4.10
C GLU A 509 25.63 -20.70 -3.92
N SER A 510 24.40 -20.20 -3.80
CA SER A 510 23.24 -21.12 -3.69
C SER A 510 22.12 -20.77 -4.66
N LEU A 511 22.12 -21.44 -5.82
CA LEU A 511 20.94 -22.07 -6.46
C LEU A 511 21.23 -22.70 -7.84
N TRP A 512 22.44 -22.59 -8.39
CA TRP A 512 22.76 -23.10 -9.74
C TRP A 512 23.60 -24.39 -9.83
N ASN A 513 23.96 -25.05 -8.72
CA ASN A 513 24.86 -26.23 -8.74
C ASN A 513 24.20 -27.61 -8.49
N ASN A 514 22.87 -27.72 -8.44
CA ASN A 514 22.21 -29.04 -8.28
C ASN A 514 21.35 -29.49 -9.47
N LEU A 515 21.53 -28.87 -10.65
CA LEU A 515 20.99 -29.37 -11.91
C LEU A 515 22.13 -29.50 -12.93
N ILE A 516 23.04 -30.45 -12.69
CA ILE A 516 23.83 -31.20 -13.69
C ILE A 516 24.64 -32.25 -12.90
N VAL A 517 24.69 -33.46 -13.45
CA VAL A 517 25.31 -34.72 -12.96
C VAL A 517 24.42 -35.59 -12.04
N GLY A 518 23.75 -36.55 -12.67
CA GLY A 518 23.04 -37.67 -12.07
C GLY A 518 22.10 -38.33 -13.06
#